data_AF-A0AAV4MNU2-F1
#
_entry.id   AF-A0AAV4MNU2-F1
#
_cell.length_a   1.000
_cell.length_b   1.000
_cell.length_c   1.000
_cell.angle_alpha   90.00
_cell.angle_beta   90.00
_cell.angle_gamma   90.00
#
_symmetry.space_group_name_H-M   'P 1'
#
loop_
_entity.id
_entity.type
_entity.pdbx_description
1 polymer ?
#
loop_
_entity_poly.entity_id
_entity_poly.type
_entity_poly.pdbx_seq_one_letter_code
_entity_poly.pdbx_strand_id
1 'polypeptide(L)'
;MFSIYLTTIVVVAVAVGFKYLAFEPVNEEISLRVLFKENLNDLPVFAHRGGCHEAPENTIAAIREAKKNGADGIEVDLSFTKDNIAILFHDETIERTTNGFGSLASKTFLEMRELDAASNHIYRDRFKGEKVATLEEGIEECLKLKMKIILDVKEYDSREELSVVYHIQNN
;
A
#
# COMPACT_ATOMS: atom_id res chain seq x y z
N MET A 1 -47.65 -5.63 24.32
CA MET A 1 -46.50 -5.85 25.22
C MET A 1 -45.41 -6.71 24.56
N PHE A 2 -45.73 -7.83 23.90
CA PHE A 2 -44.76 -8.70 23.18
C PHE A 2 -43.90 -8.03 22.08
N SER A 3 -44.46 -7.06 21.35
CA SER A 3 -43.77 -6.39 20.23
C SER A 3 -42.54 -5.56 20.66
N ILE A 4 -42.60 -4.95 21.85
CA ILE A 4 -41.51 -4.11 22.36
C ILE A 4 -40.31 -4.97 22.75
N TYR A 5 -40.53 -6.10 23.43
CA TYR A 5 -39.45 -7.01 23.83
C TYR A 5 -38.71 -7.62 22.63
N LEU A 6 -39.44 -8.02 21.59
CA LEU A 6 -38.83 -8.55 20.37
C LEU A 6 -37.98 -7.48 19.68
N THR A 7 -38.48 -6.25 19.60
CA THR A 7 -37.74 -5.12 19.02
C THR A 7 -36.46 -4.83 19.80
N THR A 8 -36.52 -4.81 21.14
CA THR A 8 -35.33 -4.61 21.98
C THR A 8 -34.29 -5.72 21.79
N ILE A 9 -34.72 -6.99 21.72
CA ILE A 9 -33.80 -8.12 21.51
C ILE A 9 -33.10 -8.00 20.16
N VAL A 10 -33.82 -7.66 19.10
CA VAL A 10 -33.23 -7.49 17.75
C VAL A 10 -32.24 -6.32 17.74
N VAL A 11 -32.58 -5.17 18.33
CA VAL A 11 -31.68 -4.01 18.40
C VAL A 11 -30.40 -4.34 19.18
N VAL A 12 -30.53 -5.04 20.32
CA VAL A 12 -29.36 -5.47 21.11
C VAL A 12 -28.52 -6.48 20.34
N ALA A 13 -29.14 -7.47 19.69
CA ALA A 13 -28.44 -8.48 18.89
C ALA A 13 -27.68 -7.84 17.71
N VAL A 14 -28.28 -6.86 17.03
CA VAL A 14 -27.64 -6.09 15.97
C VAL A 14 -26.48 -5.26 16.53
N ALA A 15 -26.67 -4.54 17.64
CA ALA A 15 -25.61 -3.74 18.27
C ALA A 15 -24.43 -4.59 18.76
N VAL A 16 -24.71 -5.76 19.34
CA VAL A 16 -23.70 -6.74 19.75
C VAL A 16 -23.02 -7.35 18.53
N GLY A 17 -23.77 -7.67 17.47
CA GLY A 17 -23.23 -8.13 16.19
C GLY A 17 -22.25 -7.13 15.57
N PHE A 18 -22.60 -5.83 15.56
CA PHE A 18 -21.68 -4.77 15.13
C PHE A 18 -20.40 -4.72 15.96
N LYS A 19 -20.47 -5.00 17.27
CA LYS A 19 -19.28 -5.02 18.13
C LYS A 19 -18.36 -6.21 17.85
N TYR A 20 -18.90 -7.36 17.46
CA TYR A 20 -18.09 -8.55 17.12
C TYR A 20 -17.63 -8.58 15.66
N LEU A 21 -18.26 -7.80 14.78
CA LEU A 21 -17.87 -7.65 13.38
C LEU A 21 -16.95 -6.45 13.13
N ALA A 22 -16.93 -5.48 14.03
CA ALA A 22 -15.98 -4.39 13.97
C ALA A 22 -14.61 -4.87 14.46
N PHE A 23 -13.58 -4.68 13.66
CA PHE A 23 -12.20 -4.81 14.11
C PHE A 23 -11.98 -3.88 15.31
N GLU A 24 -11.38 -4.41 16.39
CA GLU A 24 -10.98 -3.54 17.49
C GLU A 24 -9.98 -2.50 16.95
N PRO A 25 -10.14 -1.21 17.30
CA PRO A 25 -9.20 -0.20 16.87
C PRO A 25 -7.80 -0.56 17.39
N VAL A 26 -6.79 -0.36 16.55
CA VAL A 26 -5.40 -0.59 16.94
C VAL A 26 -5.10 0.25 18.18
N ASN A 27 -4.44 -0.36 19.16
CA ASN A 27 -4.02 0.32 20.39
C ASN A 27 -3.31 1.65 20.06
N GLU A 28 -3.75 2.74 20.70
CA GLU A 28 -3.24 4.09 20.43
C GLU A 28 -1.72 4.21 20.62
N GLU A 29 -1.17 3.56 21.64
CA GLU A 29 0.27 3.54 21.91
C GLU A 29 1.06 2.90 20.75
N ILE A 30 0.52 1.81 20.19
CA ILE A 30 1.12 1.15 19.02
C ILE A 30 1.05 2.09 17.82
N SER A 31 -0.11 2.71 17.58
CA SER A 31 -0.30 3.66 16.48
C SER A 31 0.66 4.84 16.57
N LEU A 32 0.83 5.41 17.77
CA LEU A 32 1.75 6.51 18.02
C LEU A 32 3.20 6.10 17.78
N ARG A 33 3.62 4.92 18.26
CA ARG A 33 4.97 4.41 18.05
C ARG A 33 5.27 4.11 16.58
N VAL A 34 4.29 3.62 15.83
CA VAL A 34 4.45 3.32 14.41
C VAL A 34 4.50 4.61 13.58
N LEU A 35 3.65 5.59 13.85
CA LEU A 35 3.54 6.79 13.01
C LEU A 35 4.54 7.88 13.40
N PHE A 36 4.69 8.17 14.68
CA PHE A 36 5.46 9.32 15.16
C PHE A 36 6.92 8.98 15.48
N LYS A 37 7.74 10.03 15.60
CA LYS A 37 9.11 9.95 16.08
C LYS A 37 9.13 9.86 17.61
N GLU A 38 10.28 9.50 18.19
CA GLU A 38 10.47 9.51 19.64
C GLU A 38 10.21 10.90 20.24
N ASN A 39 10.61 11.95 19.52
CA ASN A 39 10.27 13.32 19.87
C ASN A 39 8.97 13.74 19.17
N LEU A 40 7.89 13.92 19.94
CA LEU A 40 6.57 14.28 19.44
C LEU A 40 6.50 15.69 18.81
N ASN A 41 7.52 16.52 19.00
CA ASN A 41 7.61 17.82 18.31
C ASN A 41 8.13 17.70 16.87
N ASP A 42 8.70 16.55 16.50
CA ASP A 42 9.18 16.29 15.16
C ASP A 42 8.09 15.54 14.37
N LEU A 43 7.42 16.26 13.47
CA LEU A 43 6.40 15.66 12.61
C LEU A 43 7.06 14.68 11.61
N PRO A 44 6.54 13.45 11.48
CA PRO A 44 7.06 12.49 10.52
C PRO A 44 6.69 12.92 9.10
N VAL A 45 7.63 12.77 8.17
CA VAL A 45 7.44 13.08 6.75
C VAL A 45 7.38 11.79 5.96
N PHE A 46 6.26 11.58 5.26
CA PHE A 46 6.04 10.44 4.38
C PHE A 46 6.02 10.90 2.93
N ALA A 47 6.83 10.27 2.09
CA ALA A 47 6.87 10.56 0.67
C ALA A 47 5.72 9.81 -0.03
N HIS A 48 4.73 10.56 -0.54
CA HIS A 48 3.59 10.03 -1.29
C HIS A 48 4.06 9.31 -2.56
N ARG A 49 3.60 8.07 -2.74
CA ARG A 49 4.03 7.11 -3.79
C ARG A 49 5.54 6.93 -3.89
N GLY A 50 6.22 6.97 -2.75
CA GLY A 50 7.67 6.93 -2.66
C GLY A 50 8.40 8.22 -3.09
N GLY A 51 7.71 9.34 -3.27
CA GLY A 51 8.34 10.61 -3.70
C GLY A 51 8.28 10.81 -5.21
N CYS A 52 7.08 10.70 -5.78
CA CYS A 52 6.79 10.69 -7.23
C CYS A 52 7.31 11.89 -8.03
N HIS A 53 7.72 12.98 -7.39
CA HIS A 53 8.28 14.15 -8.07
C HIS A 53 9.78 14.01 -8.40
N GLU A 54 10.51 13.20 -7.63
CA GLU A 54 11.97 13.11 -7.69
C GLU A 54 12.44 11.79 -8.31
N ALA A 55 11.58 10.79 -8.32
CA ALA A 55 11.79 9.47 -8.88
C ALA A 55 10.46 8.85 -9.35
N PRO A 56 10.48 7.85 -10.24
CA PRO A 56 9.26 7.22 -10.76
C PRO A 56 8.43 6.64 -9.61
N GLU A 57 7.18 7.05 -9.51
CA GLU A 57 6.28 6.66 -8.40
C GLU A 57 6.16 5.14 -8.23
N ASN A 58 5.95 4.68 -6.99
CA ASN A 58 5.73 3.27 -6.66
C ASN A 58 6.86 2.31 -7.13
N THR A 59 8.11 2.79 -7.15
CA THR A 59 9.30 1.99 -7.50
C THR A 59 10.30 1.90 -6.35
N ILE A 60 11.23 0.93 -6.45
CA ILE A 60 12.35 0.81 -5.50
C ILE A 60 13.26 2.05 -5.59
N ALA A 61 13.46 2.57 -6.80
CA ALA A 61 14.18 3.83 -7.00
C ALA A 61 13.55 5.00 -6.23
N ALA A 62 12.23 5.12 -6.21
CA ALA A 62 11.53 6.14 -5.45
C ALA A 62 11.72 5.98 -3.93
N ILE A 63 11.57 4.77 -3.39
CA ILE A 63 11.84 4.49 -1.98
C ILE A 63 13.26 4.93 -1.58
N ARG A 64 14.25 4.60 -2.40
CA ARG A 64 15.65 5.01 -2.17
C ARG A 64 15.84 6.52 -2.25
N GLU A 65 15.16 7.20 -3.16
CA GLU A 65 15.27 8.65 -3.30
C GLU A 65 14.60 9.38 -2.14
N ALA A 66 13.41 8.95 -1.71
CA ALA A 66 12.74 9.45 -0.53
C ALA A 66 13.64 9.37 0.71
N LYS A 67 14.36 8.25 0.91
CA LYS A 67 15.33 8.13 2.00
C LYS A 67 16.43 9.19 1.93
N LYS A 68 17.01 9.39 0.74
CA LYS A 68 18.09 10.38 0.56
C LYS A 68 17.63 11.79 0.86
N ASN A 69 16.35 12.08 0.58
CA ASN A 69 15.75 13.39 0.82
C ASN A 69 15.25 13.57 2.26
N GLY A 70 15.51 12.58 3.14
CA GLY A 70 15.25 12.69 4.58
C GLY A 70 13.83 12.30 4.99
N ALA A 71 13.08 11.61 4.13
CA ALA A 71 11.78 11.08 4.51
C ALA A 71 11.92 10.01 5.61
N ASP A 72 10.96 10.01 6.54
CA ASP A 72 10.87 9.03 7.62
C ASP A 72 10.19 7.74 7.16
N GLY A 73 9.36 7.87 6.14
CA GLY A 73 8.67 6.76 5.51
C GLY A 73 8.18 7.10 4.12
N ILE A 74 7.51 6.14 3.53
CA ILE A 74 6.85 6.24 2.24
C ILE A 74 5.40 5.81 2.37
N GLU A 75 4.56 6.38 1.54
CA GLU A 75 3.27 5.81 1.18
C GLU A 75 3.42 5.22 -0.22
N VAL A 76 2.80 4.07 -0.48
CA VAL A 76 2.75 3.41 -1.79
C VAL A 76 1.39 2.78 -2.03
N ASP A 77 1.01 2.76 -3.30
CA ASP A 77 -0.23 2.18 -3.77
C ASP A 77 -0.05 0.68 -4.02
N LEU A 78 -0.99 -0.12 -3.54
CA LEU A 78 -0.99 -1.57 -3.70
C LEU A 78 -2.10 -2.00 -4.66
N SER A 79 -1.71 -2.78 -5.67
CA SER A 79 -2.61 -3.41 -6.65
C SER A 79 -2.19 -4.86 -6.92
N PHE A 80 -3.03 -5.62 -7.61
CA PHE A 80 -2.76 -7.02 -7.93
C PHE A 80 -2.71 -7.26 -9.44
N THR A 81 -1.81 -8.14 -9.85
CA THR A 81 -1.77 -8.66 -11.22
C THR A 81 -2.81 -9.76 -11.42
N LYS A 82 -3.05 -10.15 -12.68
CA LYS A 82 -3.97 -11.24 -13.06
C LYS A 82 -3.71 -12.56 -12.33
N ASP A 83 -2.45 -12.83 -12.01
CA ASP A 83 -1.98 -14.00 -11.28
C ASP A 83 -1.87 -13.77 -9.75
N ASN A 84 -2.56 -12.74 -9.24
CA ASN A 84 -2.68 -12.37 -7.83
C ASN A 84 -1.35 -12.05 -7.13
N ILE A 85 -0.40 -11.48 -7.87
CA ILE A 85 0.84 -10.98 -7.27
C ILE A 85 0.64 -9.52 -6.87
N ALA A 86 0.91 -9.24 -5.60
CA ALA A 86 0.83 -7.90 -5.03
C ALA A 86 1.99 -7.03 -5.54
N ILE A 87 1.68 -5.93 -6.21
CA ILE A 87 2.64 -5.00 -6.81
C ILE A 87 2.41 -3.56 -6.35
N LEU A 88 3.48 -2.77 -6.37
CA LEU A 88 3.39 -1.34 -6.13
C LEU A 88 2.94 -0.64 -7.42
N PHE A 89 1.65 -0.28 -7.49
CA PHE A 89 1.06 0.30 -8.69
C PHE A 89 -0.27 1.00 -8.37
N HIS A 90 -0.49 2.18 -8.96
CA HIS A 90 -1.66 3.01 -8.65
C HIS A 90 -2.83 2.82 -9.62
N ASP A 91 -2.56 2.81 -10.92
CA ASP A 91 -3.60 2.96 -11.95
C ASP A 91 -4.18 1.60 -12.38
N GLU A 92 -5.45 1.61 -12.79
CA GLU A 92 -6.09 0.44 -13.44
C GLU A 92 -5.49 0.15 -14.83
N THR A 93 -4.87 1.13 -15.47
CA THR A 93 -4.18 1.00 -16.75
C THR A 93 -2.70 1.35 -16.64
N ILE A 94 -1.86 0.74 -17.48
CA ILE A 94 -0.42 0.74 -17.25
C ILE A 94 0.34 1.83 -18.01
N GLU A 95 -0.29 2.49 -18.98
CA GLU A 95 0.36 3.41 -19.89
C GLU A 95 0.81 4.74 -19.29
N ARG A 96 0.30 5.16 -18.11
CA ARG A 96 0.71 6.44 -17.52
C ARG A 96 2.15 6.38 -17.01
N THR A 97 2.51 5.31 -16.29
CA THR A 97 3.80 5.18 -15.61
C THR A 97 4.77 4.23 -16.30
N THR A 98 4.29 3.43 -17.26
CA THR A 98 5.11 2.43 -17.95
C THR A 98 5.13 2.62 -19.47
N ASN A 99 5.97 1.85 -20.14
CA ASN A 99 6.03 1.75 -21.60
C ASN A 99 5.04 0.72 -22.18
N GLY A 100 4.17 0.14 -21.34
CA GLY A 100 3.11 -0.77 -21.75
C GLY A 100 1.78 -0.05 -22.03
N PHE A 101 0.76 -0.83 -22.42
CA PHE A 101 -0.60 -0.34 -22.62
C PHE A 101 -1.64 -1.37 -22.14
N GLY A 102 -2.79 -0.86 -21.70
CA GLY A 102 -3.95 -1.67 -21.36
C GLY A 102 -4.15 -1.84 -19.86
N SER A 103 -5.12 -2.68 -19.50
CA SER A 103 -5.54 -2.88 -18.11
C SER A 103 -4.57 -3.75 -17.32
N LEU A 104 -4.23 -3.32 -16.09
CA LEU A 104 -3.42 -4.06 -15.13
C LEU A 104 -4.03 -5.43 -14.82
N ALA A 105 -5.35 -5.50 -14.61
CA ALA A 105 -6.08 -6.74 -14.30
C ALA A 105 -5.97 -7.82 -15.40
N SER A 106 -5.52 -7.44 -16.61
CA SER A 106 -5.29 -8.38 -17.72
C SER A 106 -3.86 -8.92 -17.80
N LYS A 107 -2.92 -8.41 -16.99
CA LYS A 107 -1.48 -8.69 -17.05
C LYS A 107 -1.00 -9.56 -15.91
N THR A 108 -0.18 -10.54 -16.23
CA THR A 108 0.58 -11.31 -15.22
C THR A 108 1.73 -10.49 -14.66
N PHE A 109 2.27 -10.88 -13.50
CA PHE A 109 3.43 -10.22 -12.93
C PHE A 109 4.65 -10.27 -13.84
N LEU A 110 4.90 -11.40 -14.51
CA LEU A 110 6.02 -11.49 -15.45
C LEU A 110 5.88 -10.49 -16.60
N GLU A 111 4.67 -10.30 -17.15
CA GLU A 111 4.44 -9.27 -18.17
C GLU A 111 4.66 -7.85 -17.62
N MET A 112 4.21 -7.57 -16.39
CA MET A 112 4.46 -6.29 -15.74
C MET A 112 5.94 -6.05 -15.45
N ARG A 113 6.68 -7.09 -15.06
CA ARG A 113 8.10 -7.04 -14.72
C ARG A 113 9.00 -6.76 -15.92
N GLU A 114 8.56 -7.05 -17.13
CA GLU A 114 9.29 -6.72 -18.35
C GLU A 114 9.23 -5.22 -18.68
N LEU A 115 8.24 -4.49 -18.17
CA LEU A 115 8.05 -3.07 -18.44
C LEU A 115 9.12 -2.19 -17.78
N ASP A 116 9.26 -0.98 -18.30
CA ASP A 116 10.03 0.10 -17.71
C ASP A 116 9.08 1.06 -16.99
N ALA A 117 9.07 1.00 -15.66
CA ALA A 117 8.23 1.81 -14.78
C ALA A 117 8.70 3.27 -14.65
N ALA A 118 9.80 3.63 -15.32
CA ALA A 118 10.28 5.00 -15.39
C ALA A 118 9.98 5.67 -16.73
N SER A 119 9.46 4.95 -17.73
CA SER A 119 9.51 5.37 -19.14
C SER A 119 8.88 6.74 -19.41
N ASN A 120 7.86 7.12 -18.64
CA ASN A 120 7.12 8.37 -18.82
C ASN A 120 7.46 9.42 -17.74
N HIS A 121 8.36 9.09 -16.83
CA HIS A 121 8.82 10.02 -15.81
C HIS A 121 9.72 11.11 -16.42
N ILE A 122 9.71 12.32 -15.85
CA ILE A 122 10.55 13.43 -16.32
C ILE A 122 12.05 13.12 -16.23
N TYR A 123 12.44 12.29 -15.25
CA TYR A 123 13.83 11.84 -15.04
C TYR A 123 14.07 10.41 -15.55
N ARG A 124 13.28 9.92 -16.52
CA ARG A 124 13.39 8.56 -17.06
C ARG A 124 14.80 8.12 -17.43
N ASP A 125 15.64 9.03 -17.93
CA ASP A 125 17.00 8.68 -18.35
C ASP A 125 17.90 8.29 -17.16
N ARG A 126 17.64 8.85 -15.97
CA ARG A 126 18.32 8.49 -14.71
C ARG A 126 17.86 7.14 -14.15
N PHE A 127 16.62 6.75 -14.46
CA PHE A 127 15.95 5.57 -13.92
C PHE A 127 15.61 4.54 -15.01
N LYS A 128 16.36 4.57 -16.12
CA LYS A 128 16.06 3.74 -17.28
C LYS A 128 16.09 2.25 -16.92
N GLY A 129 15.02 1.54 -17.27
CA GLY A 129 14.87 0.13 -16.96
C GLY A 129 14.43 -0.16 -15.52
N GLU A 130 13.97 0.84 -14.78
CA GLU A 130 13.34 0.63 -13.48
C GLU A 130 12.14 -0.32 -13.64
N LYS A 131 12.04 -1.28 -12.73
CA LYS A 131 11.06 -2.36 -12.83
C LYS A 131 9.86 -2.09 -11.93
N VAL A 132 8.70 -2.60 -12.35
CA VAL A 132 7.54 -2.72 -11.48
C VAL A 132 7.93 -3.60 -10.29
N ALA A 133 7.76 -3.07 -9.08
CA ALA A 133 8.16 -3.71 -7.84
C ALA A 133 7.01 -4.55 -7.26
N THR A 134 7.34 -5.67 -6.62
CA THR A 134 6.38 -6.37 -5.74
C THR A 134 6.26 -5.65 -4.39
N LEU A 135 5.19 -5.96 -3.65
CA LEU A 135 5.07 -5.52 -2.26
C LEU A 135 6.26 -6.00 -1.40
N GLU A 136 6.66 -7.26 -1.57
CA GLU A 136 7.79 -7.87 -0.84
C GLU A 136 9.09 -7.10 -1.09
N GLU A 137 9.41 -6.77 -2.34
CA GLU A 137 10.58 -5.97 -2.69
C GLU A 137 10.54 -4.57 -2.04
N GLY A 138 9.36 -3.95 -2.03
CA GLY A 138 9.14 -2.66 -1.37
C GLY A 138 9.35 -2.70 0.14
N ILE A 139 8.79 -3.71 0.81
CA ILE A 139 8.95 -3.94 2.25
C ILE A 139 10.42 -4.21 2.59
N GLU A 140 11.08 -5.09 1.85
CA GLU A 140 12.50 -5.39 2.05
C GLU A 140 13.36 -4.13 1.94
N GLU A 141 13.12 -3.29 0.94
CA GLU A 141 13.87 -2.05 0.75
C GLU A 141 13.61 -1.07 1.91
N CYS A 142 12.35 -0.93 2.35
CA CYS A 142 12.01 -0.11 3.51
C CYS A 142 12.71 -0.60 4.78
N LEU A 143 12.75 -1.91 5.03
CA LEU A 143 13.48 -2.51 6.15
C LEU A 143 14.99 -2.21 6.08
N LYS A 144 15.60 -2.39 4.90
CA LYS A 144 17.03 -2.07 4.66
C LYS A 144 17.34 -0.60 4.95
N LEU A 145 16.43 0.31 4.58
CA LEU A 145 16.60 1.76 4.74
C LEU A 145 16.07 2.30 6.07
N LYS A 146 15.50 1.44 6.92
CA LYS A 146 14.82 1.79 8.18
C LYS A 146 13.76 2.87 7.94
N MET A 147 12.94 2.66 6.92
CA MET A 147 11.81 3.52 6.57
C MET A 147 10.51 2.87 7.01
N LYS A 148 9.56 3.72 7.42
CA LYS A 148 8.18 3.32 7.64
C LYS A 148 7.46 3.20 6.29
N ILE A 149 6.48 2.33 6.20
CA ILE A 149 5.67 2.14 4.98
C ILE A 149 4.18 2.26 5.34
N ILE A 150 3.46 3.02 4.53
CA ILE A 150 1.99 3.09 4.53
C ILE A 150 1.53 2.47 3.21
N LEU A 151 0.61 1.51 3.30
CA LEU A 151 0.04 0.84 2.14
C LEU A 151 -1.35 1.43 1.87
N ASP A 152 -1.54 2.03 0.69
CA ASP A 152 -2.85 2.41 0.19
C ASP A 152 -3.36 1.32 -0.77
N VAL A 153 -4.32 0.52 -0.31
CA VAL A 153 -4.85 -0.62 -1.06
C VAL A 153 -5.95 -0.13 -2.00
N LYS A 154 -5.75 -0.27 -3.32
CA LYS A 154 -6.67 0.27 -4.33
C LYS A 154 -7.88 -0.60 -4.64
N GLU A 155 -7.76 -1.93 -4.49
CA GLU A 155 -8.84 -2.86 -4.79
C GLU A 155 -9.59 -3.29 -3.52
N TYR A 156 -10.93 -3.32 -3.62
CA TYR A 156 -11.87 -3.62 -2.55
C TYR A 156 -12.51 -5.01 -2.71
N ASP A 157 -11.77 -6.07 -3.09
CA ASP A 157 -12.21 -7.42 -2.72
C ASP A 157 -11.67 -7.74 -1.31
N SER A 158 -12.59 -8.02 -0.39
CA SER A 158 -12.30 -8.53 0.96
C SER A 158 -11.29 -9.68 1.00
N ARG A 159 -11.14 -10.45 -0.09
CA ARG A 159 -10.15 -11.53 -0.22
C ARG A 159 -8.72 -11.02 -0.40
N GLU A 160 -8.55 -9.88 -1.05
CA GLU A 160 -7.24 -9.29 -1.35
C GLU A 160 -6.63 -8.68 -0.09
N GLU A 161 -7.41 -7.96 0.73
CA GLU A 161 -6.95 -7.45 2.04
C GLU A 161 -6.48 -8.59 2.96
N LEU A 162 -7.24 -9.68 3.03
CA LEU A 162 -6.85 -10.87 3.79
C LEU A 162 -5.57 -11.50 3.24
N SER A 163 -5.37 -11.48 1.91
CA SER A 163 -4.14 -12.01 1.30
C SER A 163 -2.91 -11.18 1.67
N VAL A 164 -3.04 -9.84 1.75
CA VAL A 164 -1.96 -8.92 2.16
C VAL A 164 -1.59 -9.17 3.62
N VAL A 165 -2.60 -9.17 4.51
CA VAL A 165 -2.38 -9.43 5.93
C VAL A 165 -1.77 -10.80 6.14
N TYR A 166 -2.27 -11.83 5.44
CA TYR A 166 -1.71 -13.18 5.53
C TYR A 166 -0.26 -13.24 5.01
N HIS A 167 0.05 -12.57 3.90
CA HIS A 167 1.40 -12.57 3.34
C HIS A 167 2.40 -11.85 4.25
N ILE A 168 1.99 -10.74 4.88
CA ILE A 168 2.82 -9.99 5.84
C ILE A 168 3.02 -10.77 7.15
N GLN A 169 2.02 -11.53 7.62
CA GLN A 169 2.11 -12.24 8.91
C GLN A 169 2.92 -13.54 8.86
N ASN A 170 3.12 -14.12 7.67
CA ASN A 170 3.73 -15.46 7.52
C ASN A 170 5.11 -15.45 6.85
N ASN A 171 5.67 -14.27 6.54
CA ASN A 171 7.05 -14.06 6.08
C ASN A 171 7.77 -13.07 7.00
#